data_AF-A0A392SJP8-F1
#
_entry.id   AF-A0A392SJP8-F1
#
_cell.length_a   1.000
_cell.length_b   1.000
_cell.length_c   1.000
_cell.angle_alpha   90.00
_cell.angle_beta   90.00
_cell.angle_gamma   90.00
#
_symmetry.space_group_name_H-M   'P 1'
#
loop_
_entity.id
_entity.type
_entity.pdbx_description
1 polymer ?
#
loop_
_entity_poly.entity_id
_entity_poly.type
_entity_poly.pdbx_seq_one_letter_code
_entity_poly.pdbx_strand_id
1 'polypeptide(L)' 'APKRVLLLCGDFMEDYEAMVPFQALQAFGITVDAVCPRKTSGDVCRTAAQFLSGFQVSLHSFPVFAYIII' A
#
# COMPACT_ATOMS: atom_id res chain seq x y z
N ALA A 1 8.02 11.26 20.76
CA ALA A 1 6.68 10.72 20.48
C ALA A 1 6.79 9.66 19.40
N PRO A 2 6.08 8.52 19.50
CA PRO A 2 6.07 7.51 18.44
C PRO A 2 5.51 8.13 17.15
N LYS A 3 6.21 7.96 16.02
CA LYS A 3 5.75 8.46 14.72
C LYS A 3 4.82 7.42 14.08
N ARG A 4 3.70 7.90 13.54
CA ARG A 4 2.70 7.09 12.84
C ARG A 4 2.38 7.74 11.50
N VAL A 5 2.27 6.92 10.46
CA VAL A 5 1.98 7.33 9.08
C VAL A 5 0.74 6.61 8.58
N LEU A 6 -0.14 7.34 7.89
CA LEU A 6 -1.28 6.77 7.18
C LEU A 6 -0.94 6.70 5.70
N LEU A 7 -0.94 5.49 5.13
CA LEU A 7 -0.74 5.25 3.71
C LEU A 7 -2.10 5.09 3.04
N LEU A 8 -2.51 6.10 2.26
CA LEU A 8 -3.74 6.03 1.47
C LEU A 8 -3.50 5.16 0.24
N CYS A 9 -4.16 4.00 0.21
CA CYS A 9 -4.09 3.01 -0.86
C CYS A 9 -5.36 3.06 -1.72
N GLY A 10 -5.23 2.58 -2.96
CA GLY A 10 -6.35 2.44 -3.89
C GLY A 10 -6.16 1.23 -4.80
N ASP A 11 -7.24 0.78 -5.43
CA ASP A 11 -7.13 -0.20 -6.50
C ASP A 11 -6.40 0.40 -7.71
N PHE A 12 -5.48 -0.39 -8.26
CA PHE A 12 -4.57 -0.04 -9.34
C PHE A 12 -3.55 1.06 -8.99
N MET A 13 -3.21 1.24 -7.71
CA MET A 13 -2.05 2.07 -7.34
C MET A 13 -0.74 1.43 -7.83
N GLU A 14 0.28 2.25 -8.06
CA GLU A 14 1.59 1.77 -8.50
C GLU A 14 2.24 0.93 -7.38
N ASP A 15 2.77 -0.23 -7.75
CA ASP A 15 3.22 -1.25 -6.80
C ASP A 15 4.44 -0.81 -5.97
N TYR A 16 5.43 -0.16 -6.62
CA TYR A 16 6.61 0.36 -5.94
C TYR A 16 6.28 1.56 -5.05
N GLU A 17 5.39 2.45 -5.47
CA GLU A 17 4.94 3.62 -4.70
C GLU A 17 4.22 3.24 -3.41
N ALA A 18 3.64 2.04 -3.32
CA ALA A 18 3.02 1.55 -2.11
C ALA A 18 3.96 0.66 -1.27
N MET A 19 4.58 -0.35 -1.90
CA MET A 19 5.38 -1.35 -1.19
C MET A 19 6.65 -0.77 -0.59
N VAL A 20 7.40 0.05 -1.34
CA VAL A 20 8.70 0.58 -0.90
C VAL A 20 8.55 1.47 0.34
N PRO A 21 7.66 2.49 0.37
CA PRO A 21 7.53 3.32 1.56
C PRO A 21 6.92 2.55 2.74
N PHE A 22 5.98 1.62 2.49
CA PHE A 22 5.40 0.81 3.56
C PHE A 22 6.48 0.00 4.29
N GLN A 23 7.33 -0.72 3.54
CA GLN A 23 8.41 -1.53 4.11
C GLN A 23 9.52 -0.67 4.71
N ALA A 24 9.93 0.41 4.03
CA ALA A 24 10.99 1.29 4.52
C ALA A 24 10.61 1.92 5.86
N LEU A 25 9.41 2.50 5.96
CA LEU A 25 8.94 3.14 7.19
C LEU A 25 8.81 2.13 8.34
N GLN A 26 8.30 0.92 8.07
CA GLN A 26 8.27 -0.14 9.08
C GLN A 26 9.68 -0.56 9.53
N ALA A 27 10.65 -0.66 8.62
CA ALA A 27 12.03 -0.99 8.93
C ALA A 27 12.70 0.07 9.84
N PHE A 28 12.28 1.34 9.72
CA PHE A 28 12.72 2.43 10.61
C PHE A 28 11.94 2.49 11.95
N GLY A 29 11.08 1.51 12.23
CA GLY A 29 10.28 1.46 13.47
C GLY A 29 9.12 2.45 13.49
N ILE A 30 8.69 2.95 12.33
CA ILE A 30 7.52 3.84 12.20
C ILE A 30 6.28 2.96 12.02
N THR A 31 5.21 3.25 12.78
CA THR A 31 3.93 2.58 12.59
C THR A 31 3.28 3.10 11.32
N VAL A 32 2.98 2.22 10.36
CA VAL A 32 2.30 2.56 9.11
C VAL A 32 0.95 1.87 9.04
N ASP A 33 -0.11 2.64 8.89
CA ASP A 33 -1.48 2.16 8.71
C ASP A 33 -1.86 2.34 7.22
N ALA A 34 -2.06 1.26 6.47
CA ALA A 34 -2.47 1.31 5.07
C ALA A 34 -3.99 1.17 4.93
N VAL A 35 -4.69 2.19 4.41
CA VAL A 35 -6.16 2.20 4.30
C VAL A 35 -6.60 2.40 2.85
N CYS A 36 -7.72 1.78 2.46
CA CYS A 36 -8.34 1.95 1.16
C CYS A 36 -9.84 2.20 1.34
N PRO A 37 -10.42 3.20 0.66
CA PRO A 37 -11.86 3.42 0.75
C PRO A 37 -12.61 2.17 0.32
N ARG A 38 -13.68 1.83 1.06
CA ARG A 38 -14.56 0.69 0.77
C ARG A 38 -13.89 -0.69 0.95
N LYS A 39 -12.77 -0.76 1.67
CA LYS A 39 -12.09 -2.00 2.06
C LYS A 39 -11.81 -2.01 3.56
N THR A 40 -11.73 -3.21 4.10
CA THR A 40 -11.49 -3.49 5.53
C THR A 40 -10.14 -4.17 5.74
N SER A 41 -9.71 -4.25 6.99
CA SER A 41 -8.50 -4.98 7.37
C SER A 41 -8.50 -6.40 6.82
N GLY A 42 -7.45 -6.80 6.11
CA GLY A 42 -7.33 -8.13 5.51
C GLY A 42 -7.83 -8.22 4.06
N ASP A 43 -8.51 -7.19 3.55
CA ASP A 43 -8.77 -7.08 2.12
C ASP A 43 -7.48 -6.79 1.34
N VAL A 44 -7.52 -6.99 0.02
CA VAL A 44 -6.36 -6.82 -0.85
C VAL A 44 -6.63 -5.71 -1.86
N CYS A 45 -5.68 -4.79 -2.00
CA CYS A 45 -5.64 -3.83 -3.11
C CYS A 45 -4.88 -4.44 -4.28
N ARG A 46 -5.49 -4.38 -5.47
CA ARG A 46 -4.77 -4.73 -6.69
C ARG A 46 -3.79 -3.60 -7.00
N THR A 47 -2.53 -3.90 -7.26
CA THR A 47 -1.53 -2.92 -7.67
C THR A 47 -1.20 -3.08 -9.15
N ALA A 48 -0.74 -1.98 -9.76
CA ALA A 48 -0.26 -1.95 -11.12
C ALA A 48 1.26 -1.75 -11.11
N ALA A 49 2.01 -2.67 -11.70
CA ALA A 49 3.43 -2.44 -11.95
C ALA A 49 3.57 -1.56 -13.19
N GLN A 50 4.09 -0.34 -13.06
CA GLN A 50 4.37 0.53 -14.20
C GLN A 50 5.84 0.40 -14.62
N PHE A 51 6.09 -0.24 -15.76
CA PHE A 51 7.45 -0.38 -16.30
C PHE A 51 7.77 0.69 -17.34
N LEU A 52 8.99 1.24 -17.27
CA LEU A 52 9.44 2.36 -18.12
C LEU A 52 9.41 2.04 -19.64
N SER A 53 9.51 0.77 -20.03
CA SER A 53 9.58 0.35 -21.44
C SER A 53 8.22 0.08 -22.12
N GLY A 54 7.13 0.64 -21.58
CA GLY A 54 5.90 0.82 -22.36
C GLY A 54 4.96 -0.38 -22.43
N PHE A 55 4.32 -0.70 -21.30
CA PHE A 55 3.14 -1.58 -21.16
C PHE A 55 3.43 -2.99 -20.67
N GLN A 56 3.41 -3.16 -19.34
CA GLN A 56 3.12 -4.46 -18.73
C GLN A 56 2.45 -4.26 -17.37
N VAL A 57 1.12 -4.27 -17.33
CA VAL A 57 0.35 -4.29 -16.08
C VAL A 57 0.34 -5.71 -15.50
N SER A 58 1.41 -6.11 -14.81
CA SER A 58 1.33 -7.28 -13.92
C SER A 58 0.51 -6.88 -12.69
N LEU A 59 -0.61 -7.57 -12.47
CA LEU A 59 -1.43 -7.39 -11.28
C LEU A 59 -0.74 -8.08 -10.10
N HIS A 60 -0.25 -7.28 -9.16
CA HIS A 60 0.20 -7.76 -7.86
C HIS A 60 -0.87 -7.48 -6.80
N SER A 61 -0.77 -8.23 -5.70
CA SER A 61 -1.74 -8.19 -4.60
C SER A 61 -1.07 -7.56 -3.39
N PHE A 62 -1.47 -6.35 -3.02
CA PHE A 62 -0.99 -5.67 -1.81
C PHE A 62 -1.98 -5.87 -0.66
N PRO A 63 -1.60 -6.56 0.43
CA PRO A 63 -2.48 -6.77 1.57
C PRO A 63 -2.72 -5.47 2.35
N VAL A 64 -3.99 -5.15 2.62
CA VAL A 64 -4.40 -4.02 3.44
C VAL A 64 -4.24 -4.41 4.92
N PHE A 65 -3.09 -4.05 5.48
CA PHE A 65 -2.83 -4.17 6.92
C PHE A 65 -3.20 -2.86 7.64
N ALA A 66 -4.48 -2.54 7.78
CA ALA A 66 -4.91 -1.55 8.77
C ALA A 66 -6.31 -1.86 9.33
N TYR A 67 -6.39 -1.74 10.66
CA TYR A 67 -7.53 -2.03 11.53
C TYR A 67 -8.55 -0.89 11.64
N ILE A 68 -8.60 0.04 10.69
CA ILE A 68 -9.45 1.24 10.80
C ILE A 68 -10.35 1.37 9.59
N ILE A 69 -11.65 1.24 9.87
CA ILE A 69 -12.77 1.50 8.96
C ILE A 69 -12.89 3.02 8.81
N ILE A 70 -12.76 3.52 7.59
CA ILE A 70 -13.17 4.89 7.18
C ILE A 70 -14.29 4.79 6.16
#